data_AF-A0A8B6HLV4-F1
#
_entry.id   AF-A0A8B6HLV4-F1
#
_cell.length_a   1.000
_cell.length_b   1.000
_cell.length_c   1.000
_cell.angle_alpha   90.00
_cell.angle_beta   90.00
_cell.angle_gamma   90.00
#
_symmetry.space_group_name_H-M   'P 1'
#
loop_
_entity.id
_entity.type
_entity.pdbx_description
1 polymer ?
#
loop_
_entity_poly.entity_id
_entity_poly.type
_entity_poly.pdbx_seq_one_letter_code
_entity_poly.pdbx_strand_id
1 'polypeptide(L)'
;MGYDEIPQHPLERLRPMRENYELRMKTFQQWSNQNVSPKELCDDGFYYMGSPDMVQCAFCGGVLSGWRPGDDVHKLHAVNFGQCRKVCKYANYEERLASFRNWQSNLPLCPIDLASAGLYYTGKRDICKCFMCDGCVCDWEAGDVPSKEHTRIFPDCPLSQIMA
;
A
#
# COMPACT_ATOMS: atom_id res chain seq x y z
N MET A 1 27.99 -17.91 -19.77
CA MET A 1 28.02 -16.76 -18.86
C MET A 1 26.67 -16.10 -18.96
N GLY A 2 25.76 -16.42 -18.03
CA GLY A 2 24.42 -15.82 -18.00
C GLY A 2 24.54 -14.42 -17.44
N TYR A 3 24.10 -13.42 -18.20
CA TYR A 3 23.88 -12.11 -17.63
C TYR A 3 22.57 -12.20 -16.86
N ASP A 4 22.63 -12.10 -15.54
CA ASP A 4 21.44 -12.03 -14.70
C ASP A 4 20.59 -10.85 -15.20
N GLU A 5 19.40 -11.15 -15.73
CA GLU A 5 18.47 -10.15 -16.24
C GLU A 5 18.12 -9.17 -15.11
N ILE A 6 18.52 -7.90 -15.25
CA ILE A 6 18.16 -6.86 -14.29
C ILE A 6 16.66 -6.60 -14.43
N PRO A 7 15.84 -6.81 -13.39
CA PRO A 7 14.40 -6.60 -13.48
C PRO A 7 14.10 -5.14 -13.86
N GLN A 8 13.49 -4.95 -15.03
CA GLN A 8 13.21 -3.63 -15.57
C GLN A 8 12.10 -2.91 -14.78
N HIS A 9 11.20 -3.67 -14.16
CA HIS A 9 10.06 -3.11 -13.42
C HIS A 9 10.46 -2.67 -11.99
N PRO A 10 10.17 -1.43 -11.58
CA PRO A 10 10.52 -0.91 -10.25
C PRO A 10 10.03 -1.78 -9.09
N LEU A 11 8.85 -2.41 -9.20
CA LEU A 11 8.32 -3.30 -8.16
C LEU A 11 9.08 -4.63 -8.05
N GLU A 12 9.66 -5.12 -9.15
CA GLU A 12 10.45 -6.36 -9.15
C GLU A 12 11.85 -6.11 -8.60
N ARG A 13 12.42 -4.92 -8.82
CA ARG A 13 13.69 -4.52 -8.17
C ARG A 13 13.58 -4.54 -6.65
N LEU A 14 12.43 -4.18 -6.10
CA LEU A 14 12.19 -4.17 -4.66
C LEU A 14 11.73 -5.51 -4.10
N ARG A 15 11.47 -6.52 -4.94
CA ARG A 15 10.93 -7.81 -4.51
C ARG A 15 11.79 -8.51 -3.44
N PRO A 16 13.14 -8.62 -3.58
CA PRO A 16 13.97 -9.22 -2.53
C PRO A 16 13.85 -8.49 -1.20
N MET A 17 13.83 -7.16 -1.22
CA MET A 17 13.67 -6.34 -0.02
C MET A 17 12.27 -6.48 0.59
N ARG A 18 11.24 -6.71 -0.24
CA ARG A 18 9.85 -6.87 0.20
C ARG A 18 9.65 -8.20 0.94
N GLU A 19 10.21 -9.27 0.38
CA GLU A 19 10.00 -10.64 0.85
C GLU A 19 10.97 -11.04 1.97
N ASN A 20 12.16 -10.42 2.06
CA ASN A 20 13.19 -10.83 3.01
C ASN A 20 13.46 -9.77 4.08
N TYR A 21 12.92 -9.99 5.28
CA TYR A 21 13.15 -9.14 6.46
C TYR A 21 14.64 -9.04 6.83
N GLU A 22 15.35 -10.16 6.85
CA GLU A 22 16.77 -10.22 7.22
C GLU A 22 17.64 -9.45 6.23
N LEU A 23 17.28 -9.46 4.95
CA LEU A 23 17.96 -8.65 3.94
C LEU A 23 17.79 -7.15 4.22
N ARG A 24 16.58 -6.71 4.58
CA ARG A 24 16.36 -5.32 5.00
C ARG A 24 17.18 -4.99 6.24
N MET A 25 17.16 -5.85 7.26
CA MET A 25 17.93 -5.64 8.49
C MET A 25 19.43 -5.49 8.22
N LYS A 26 19.99 -6.32 7.33
CA LYS A 26 21.41 -6.24 6.94
C LYS A 26 21.82 -4.92 6.31
N THR A 27 20.88 -4.16 5.72
CA THR A 27 21.22 -2.84 5.17
C THR A 27 21.66 -1.85 6.25
N PHE A 28 21.22 -2.02 7.49
CA PHE A 28 21.46 -1.07 8.59
C PHE A 28 22.83 -1.19 9.29
N GLN A 29 23.81 -1.93 8.72
CA GLN A 29 25.14 -2.11 9.32
C GLN A 29 25.86 -0.79 9.66
N GLN A 30 25.63 0.27 8.89
CA GLN A 30 26.25 1.60 9.07
C GLN A 30 25.25 2.63 9.61
N TRP A 31 24.07 2.21 10.04
CA TRP A 31 23.06 3.11 10.58
C TRP A 31 23.55 3.72 11.89
N SER A 32 23.59 5.06 11.93
CA SER A 32 24.11 5.81 13.07
C SER A 32 23.07 6.72 13.74
N ASN A 33 21.86 6.83 13.18
CA ASN A 33 20.80 7.65 13.74
C ASN A 33 20.19 6.97 14.98
N GLN A 34 20.22 7.67 16.12
CA GLN A 34 19.75 7.16 17.41
C GLN A 34 18.28 7.47 17.70
N ASN A 35 17.62 8.27 16.86
CA ASN A 35 16.24 8.70 17.08
C ASN A 35 15.20 7.64 16.70
N VAL A 36 15.61 6.65 15.89
CA VAL A 36 14.76 5.55 15.43
C VAL A 36 15.59 4.29 15.25
N SER A 37 15.05 3.14 15.64
CA SER A 37 15.77 1.88 15.53
C SER A 37 15.63 1.22 14.15
N PRO A 38 16.69 0.55 13.64
CA PRO A 38 16.58 -0.32 12.46
C PRO A 38 15.44 -1.32 12.52
N LYS A 39 15.12 -1.84 13.71
CA LYS A 39 14.02 -2.78 13.90
C LYS A 39 12.66 -2.14 13.58
N GLU A 40 12.36 -0.97 14.13
CA GLU A 40 11.10 -0.25 13.85
C GLU A 40 10.96 0.06 12.36
N LEU A 41 12.07 0.46 11.72
CA LEU A 41 12.12 0.71 10.28
C LEU A 41 11.82 -0.56 9.48
N CYS A 42 12.49 -1.68 9.78
CA CYS A 42 12.27 -2.95 9.09
C CYS A 42 10.88 -3.54 9.31
N ASP A 43 10.34 -3.42 10.53
CA ASP A 43 8.99 -3.86 10.89
C ASP A 43 7.93 -3.14 10.04
N ASP A 44 8.19 -1.88 9.68
CA ASP A 44 7.36 -1.06 8.82
C ASP A 44 7.73 -1.10 7.33
N GLY A 45 8.61 -2.03 6.96
CA GLY A 45 8.95 -2.38 5.58
C GLY A 45 10.07 -1.56 4.96
N PHE A 46 10.82 -0.79 5.76
CA PHE A 46 11.93 0.02 5.30
C PHE A 46 13.27 -0.73 5.30
N TYR A 47 14.16 -0.33 4.38
CA TYR A 47 15.57 -0.66 4.37
C TYR A 47 16.41 0.61 4.23
N TYR A 48 17.64 0.58 4.74
CA TYR A 48 18.58 1.69 4.67
C TYR A 48 19.18 1.83 3.27
N MET A 49 19.27 3.06 2.77
CA MET A 49 19.82 3.34 1.44
C MET A 49 21.33 3.64 1.43
N GLY A 50 22.00 3.69 2.58
CA GLY A 50 23.43 4.04 2.65
C GLY A 50 23.73 5.54 2.61
N SER A 51 22.71 6.40 2.74
CA SER A 51 22.81 7.87 2.74
C SER A 51 22.21 8.40 4.05
N PRO A 52 22.78 9.43 4.71
CA PRO A 52 22.96 9.55 6.16
C PRO A 52 21.85 8.98 7.06
N ASP A 53 20.60 9.32 6.81
CA ASP A 53 19.45 8.84 7.58
C ASP A 53 18.24 8.48 6.69
N MET A 54 18.50 8.19 5.41
CA MET A 54 17.47 7.91 4.42
C MET A 54 17.15 6.42 4.35
N VAL A 55 15.85 6.11 4.41
CA VAL A 55 15.34 4.76 4.24
C VAL A 55 14.29 4.71 3.15
N GLN A 56 14.12 3.54 2.53
CA GLN A 56 13.13 3.32 1.48
C GLN A 56 12.23 2.13 1.81
N CYS A 57 10.93 2.29 1.62
CA CYS A 57 9.96 1.23 1.83
C CYS A 57 9.98 0.23 0.66
N ALA A 58 10.11 -1.06 0.94
CA ALA A 58 10.12 -2.10 -0.08
C ALA A 58 8.72 -2.39 -0.71
N PHE A 59 7.65 -1.83 -0.12
CA PHE A 59 6.28 -2.04 -0.57
C PHE A 59 5.79 -0.94 -1.50
N CYS A 60 6.05 0.33 -1.16
CA CYS A 60 5.61 1.48 -1.96
C CYS A 60 6.75 2.25 -2.64
N GLY A 61 8.02 1.95 -2.32
CA GLY A 61 9.17 2.71 -2.81
C GLY A 61 9.34 4.10 -2.19
N GLY A 62 8.46 4.50 -1.27
CA GLY A 62 8.51 5.79 -0.57
C GLY A 62 9.74 5.91 0.31
N VAL A 63 10.28 7.13 0.39
CA VAL A 63 11.52 7.45 1.10
C VAL A 63 11.22 8.37 2.27
N LEU A 64 11.79 8.06 3.45
CA LEU A 64 11.73 8.90 4.64
C LEU A 64 13.15 9.22 5.12
N SER A 65 13.31 10.41 5.71
CA SER A 65 14.54 10.92 6.31
C SER A 65 14.22 12.06 7.28
N GLY A 66 15.22 12.60 7.97
CA GLY A 66 15.07 13.70 8.91
C GLY A 66 14.50 13.30 10.27
N TRP A 67 14.82 12.09 10.74
CA TRP A 67 14.26 11.47 11.94
C TRP A 67 14.56 12.26 13.20
N ARG A 68 13.52 12.53 14.00
CA ARG A 68 13.57 13.26 15.28
C ARG A 68 13.27 12.33 16.46
N PRO A 69 13.75 12.66 17.67
CA PRO A 69 13.39 11.89 18.86
C PRO A 69 11.86 11.79 19.01
N GLY A 70 11.35 10.57 19.15
CA GLY A 70 9.92 10.29 19.33
C GLY A 70 9.10 10.19 18.04
N ASP A 71 9.73 10.28 16.87
CA ASP A 71 9.05 10.00 15.60
C ASP A 71 8.53 8.56 15.56
N ASP A 72 7.29 8.39 15.10
CA ASP A 72 6.63 7.10 14.93
C ASP A 72 6.71 6.71 13.45
N VAL A 73 7.46 5.64 13.16
CA VAL A 73 7.70 5.17 11.79
C VAL A 73 6.39 4.89 11.06
N HIS A 74 5.48 4.16 11.70
CA HIS A 74 4.21 3.75 11.10
C HIS A 74 3.33 4.95 10.77
N LYS A 75 3.22 5.91 11.69
CA LYS A 75 2.44 7.14 11.48
C LYS A 75 3.05 8.00 10.37
N LEU A 76 4.37 8.22 10.38
CA LEU A 76 5.03 8.99 9.33
C LEU A 76 4.86 8.31 7.97
N HIS A 77 4.97 6.98 7.91
CA HIS A 77 4.74 6.21 6.71
C HIS A 77 3.29 6.33 6.23
N ALA A 78 2.30 6.17 7.11
CA ALA A 78 0.88 6.29 6.76
C ALA A 78 0.50 7.71 6.30
N VAL A 79 1.08 8.74 6.91
CA VAL A 79 0.82 10.15 6.55
C VAL A 79 1.42 10.50 5.19
N ASN A 80 2.66 10.09 4.91
CA ASN A 80 3.34 10.43 3.67
C ASN A 80 2.99 9.50 2.50
N PHE A 81 2.67 8.24 2.79
CA PHE A 81 2.42 7.18 1.80
C PHE A 81 1.23 6.29 2.21
N GLY A 82 0.08 6.88 2.53
CA GLY A 82 -1.10 6.15 3.05
C GLY A 82 -1.69 5.06 2.14
N GLN A 83 -1.34 5.06 0.86
CA GLN A 83 -1.66 4.00 -0.11
C GLN A 83 -0.68 2.81 -0.07
N CYS A 84 0.41 2.91 0.69
CA CYS A 84 1.33 1.79 0.86
C CYS A 84 0.63 0.64 1.56
N ARG A 85 0.61 -0.54 0.93
CA ARG A 85 -0.03 -1.76 1.47
C ARG A 85 0.44 -2.18 2.86
N LYS A 86 1.58 -1.67 3.35
CA LYS A 86 2.10 -1.96 4.69
C LYS A 86 1.41 -1.16 5.79
N VAL A 87 0.90 0.03 5.46
CA VAL A 87 0.31 0.99 6.40
C VAL A 87 -1.07 1.51 5.95
N CYS A 88 -1.59 0.97 4.84
CA CYS A 88 -2.90 1.32 4.30
C CYS A 88 -3.98 0.93 5.31
N LYS A 89 -4.60 1.95 5.94
CA LYS A 89 -5.69 1.74 6.90
C LYS A 89 -6.86 0.92 6.31
N TYR A 90 -7.10 1.07 5.01
CA TYR A 90 -8.15 0.39 4.27
C TYR A 90 -7.82 -1.08 3.98
N ALA A 91 -6.67 -1.62 4.43
CA ALA A 91 -6.49 -3.06 4.52
C ALA A 91 -7.50 -3.69 5.51
N ASN A 92 -7.92 -2.96 6.53
CA ASN A 92 -8.98 -3.36 7.44
C ASN A 92 -10.37 -3.19 6.77
N TYR A 93 -11.18 -4.25 6.81
CA TYR A 93 -12.52 -4.25 6.21
C TYR A 93 -13.47 -3.22 6.85
N GLU A 94 -13.46 -3.09 8.18
CA GLU A 94 -14.31 -2.13 8.90
C GLU A 94 -13.96 -0.69 8.53
N GLU A 95 -12.67 -0.36 8.39
CA GLU A 95 -12.22 0.96 7.92
C GLU A 95 -12.66 1.23 6.47
N ARG A 96 -12.66 0.22 5.60
CA ARG A 96 -13.22 0.35 4.24
C ARG A 96 -14.70 0.62 4.29
N LEU A 97 -15.46 -0.17 5.04
CA LEU A 97 -16.91 -0.01 5.14
C LEU A 97 -17.27 1.37 5.73
N ALA A 98 -16.57 1.79 6.78
CA ALA A 98 -16.76 3.09 7.42
C ALA A 98 -16.48 4.27 6.49
N SER A 99 -15.63 4.10 5.46
CA SER A 99 -15.39 5.15 4.46
C SER A 99 -16.65 5.55 3.69
N PHE A 100 -17.63 4.66 3.57
CA PHE A 100 -18.90 4.89 2.87
C PHE A 100 -19.96 5.62 3.71
N ARG A 101 -19.63 6.16 4.88
CA ARG A 101 -20.56 6.92 5.73
C ARG A 101 -21.34 8.04 5.00
N ASN A 102 -20.72 8.63 3.96
CA ASN A 102 -21.29 9.71 3.15
C ASN A 102 -21.58 9.26 1.71
N TRP A 103 -21.66 7.95 1.46
CA TRP A 103 -22.06 7.42 0.16
C TRP A 103 -23.51 7.82 -0.11
N GLN A 104 -23.72 8.53 -1.22
CA GLN A 104 -25.03 9.13 -1.49
C GLN A 104 -26.07 8.04 -1.78
N SER A 105 -27.27 8.18 -1.22
CA SER A 105 -28.32 7.16 -1.32
C SER A 105 -28.87 6.95 -2.74
N ASN A 106 -28.60 7.88 -3.67
CA ASN A 106 -28.94 7.77 -5.08
C ASN A 106 -27.90 7.01 -5.90
N LEU A 107 -26.75 6.62 -5.32
CA LEU A 107 -25.76 5.80 -6.00
C LEU A 107 -26.23 4.33 -6.03
N PRO A 108 -25.98 3.61 -7.13
CA PRO A 108 -26.68 2.36 -7.41
C PRO A 108 -26.19 1.15 -6.59
N LEU A 109 -25.03 1.26 -5.94
CA LEU A 109 -24.34 0.11 -5.34
C LEU A 109 -24.31 0.14 -3.80
N CYS A 110 -24.38 -1.06 -3.22
CA CYS A 110 -24.30 -1.29 -1.79
C CYS A 110 -22.86 -1.12 -1.28
N PRO A 111 -22.63 -0.30 -0.23
CA PRO A 111 -21.33 -0.16 0.41
C PRO A 111 -20.68 -1.48 0.89
N ILE A 112 -21.50 -2.46 1.31
CA ILE A 112 -21.01 -3.76 1.77
C ILE A 112 -20.34 -4.53 0.63
N ASP A 113 -20.95 -4.53 -0.56
CA ASP A 113 -20.41 -5.21 -1.74
C ASP A 113 -19.11 -4.54 -2.22
N LEU A 114 -19.08 -3.20 -2.22
CA LEU A 114 -17.89 -2.42 -2.55
C LEU A 114 -16.74 -2.72 -1.55
N ALA A 115 -17.01 -2.67 -0.25
CA ALA A 115 -16.01 -2.95 0.79
C ALA A 115 -15.49 -4.39 0.75
N SER A 116 -16.38 -5.35 0.46
CA SER A 116 -16.06 -6.76 0.30
C SER A 116 -15.19 -7.01 -0.93
N ALA A 117 -15.39 -6.25 -2.02
CA ALA A 117 -14.53 -6.25 -3.20
C ALA A 117 -13.16 -5.59 -2.99
N GLY A 118 -12.82 -5.20 -1.76
CA GLY A 118 -11.57 -4.52 -1.44
C GLY A 118 -11.57 -3.02 -1.77
N LEU A 119 -12.73 -2.44 -2.05
CA LEU A 119 -12.86 -1.04 -2.41
C LEU A 119 -13.22 -0.18 -1.20
N TYR A 120 -12.73 1.06 -1.17
CA TYR A 120 -13.11 2.08 -0.20
C TYR A 120 -13.49 3.37 -0.90
N TYR A 121 -14.38 4.15 -0.30
CA TYR A 121 -14.83 5.41 -0.87
C TYR A 121 -13.78 6.50 -0.67
N THR A 122 -13.51 7.27 -1.73
CA THR A 122 -12.59 8.41 -1.68
C THR A 122 -13.20 9.68 -1.09
N GLY A 123 -14.52 9.70 -0.88
CA GLY A 123 -15.26 10.91 -0.47
C GLY A 123 -15.60 11.86 -1.64
N LYS A 124 -15.28 11.48 -2.88
CA LYS A 124 -15.49 12.30 -4.08
C LYS A 124 -16.35 11.55 -5.09
N ARG A 125 -17.46 12.17 -5.51
CA ARG A 125 -18.45 11.57 -6.44
C ARG A 125 -18.80 10.13 -6.00
N ASP A 126 -18.62 9.17 -6.89
CA ASP A 126 -18.81 7.74 -6.71
C ASP A 126 -17.48 6.97 -6.85
N ILE A 127 -16.34 7.69 -6.71
CA ILE A 127 -15.01 7.13 -6.92
C ILE A 127 -14.63 6.26 -5.73
N CYS A 128 -14.39 4.99 -6.02
CA CYS A 128 -13.89 3.98 -5.11
C CYS A 128 -12.45 3.61 -5.46
N LYS A 129 -11.64 3.28 -4.45
CA LYS A 129 -10.26 2.85 -4.62
C LYS A 129 -10.03 1.48 -4.02
N CYS A 130 -9.21 0.65 -4.66
CA CYS A 130 -8.78 -0.62 -4.10
C CYS A 130 -7.67 -0.40 -3.07
N PHE A 131 -7.79 -0.99 -1.88
CA PHE A 131 -6.74 -0.89 -0.86
C PHE A 131 -5.43 -1.60 -1.26
N MET A 132 -5.51 -2.51 -2.24
CA MET A 132 -4.40 -3.39 -2.59
C MET A 132 -3.58 -2.89 -3.79
N CYS A 133 -4.24 -2.56 -4.91
CA CYS A 133 -3.55 -2.05 -6.10
C CYS A 133 -3.61 -0.52 -6.26
N ASP A 134 -4.32 0.18 -5.37
CA ASP A 134 -4.62 1.62 -5.47
C ASP A 134 -5.42 2.03 -6.73
N GLY A 135 -5.92 1.04 -7.49
CA GLY A 135 -6.76 1.23 -8.67
C GLY A 135 -8.08 1.91 -8.34
N CYS A 136 -8.49 2.87 -9.17
CA CYS A 136 -9.75 3.61 -9.04
C CYS A 136 -10.84 2.98 -9.91
N VAL A 137 -12.04 2.84 -9.36
CA VAL A 137 -13.25 2.47 -10.10
C VAL A 137 -14.34 3.50 -9.80
N CYS A 138 -15.02 3.97 -10.84
CA CYS A 138 -16.08 4.98 -10.78
C CYS A 138 -17.05 4.79 -11.95
N ASP A 139 -18.02 5.69 -12.06
CA ASP A 139 -19.12 5.66 -13.02
C ASP A 139 -19.96 4.39 -12.87
N TRP A 140 -20.30 4.06 -11.61
CA TRP A 140 -21.03 2.86 -11.26
C TRP A 140 -22.47 2.88 -11.79
N GLU A 141 -22.90 1.75 -12.36
CA GLU A 141 -24.24 1.53 -12.89
C GLU A 141 -25.03 0.53 -12.04
N ALA A 142 -26.36 0.57 -12.18
CA ALA A 142 -27.23 -0.42 -11.55
C ALA A 142 -26.98 -1.81 -12.17
N GLY A 143 -26.60 -2.77 -11.33
CA GLY A 143 -26.28 -4.13 -11.74
C GLY A 143 -24.78 -4.43 -11.86
N ASP A 144 -23.92 -3.41 -11.71
CA ASP A 144 -22.48 -3.64 -11.61
C ASP A 144 -22.14 -4.53 -10.42
N VAL A 145 -21.19 -5.44 -10.64
CA VAL A 145 -20.63 -6.29 -9.59
C VAL A 145 -19.22 -5.79 -9.28
N PRO A 146 -18.99 -5.15 -8.12
CA PRO A 146 -17.72 -4.49 -7.80
C PRO A 146 -16.47 -5.33 -7.99
N SER A 147 -16.50 -6.60 -7.59
CA SER A 147 -15.37 -7.51 -7.75
C SER A 147 -15.09 -7.82 -9.21
N LYS A 148 -16.13 -8.00 -10.04
CA LYS A 148 -15.97 -8.26 -11.49
C LYS A 148 -15.42 -7.03 -12.21
N GLU A 149 -15.96 -5.85 -11.94
CA GLU A 149 -15.45 -4.60 -12.52
C GLU A 149 -14.01 -4.34 -12.12
N HIS A 150 -13.68 -4.52 -10.84
CA HIS A 150 -12.31 -4.39 -10.36
C HIS A 150 -11.36 -5.38 -11.04
N THR A 151 -11.72 -6.66 -11.15
CA THR A 151 -10.91 -7.68 -11.86
C THR A 151 -10.77 -7.36 -13.35
N ARG A 152 -11.83 -6.84 -14.00
CA ARG A 152 -11.81 -6.46 -15.41
C ARG A 152 -10.87 -5.29 -15.68
N ILE A 153 -10.86 -4.28 -14.81
CA ILE A 153 -10.07 -3.05 -14.97
C ILE A 153 -8.62 -3.25 -14.48
N PHE A 154 -8.43 -4.00 -13.39
CA PHE A 154 -7.14 -4.25 -12.74
C PHE A 154 -6.86 -5.76 -12.62
N PRO A 155 -6.60 -6.46 -13.75
CA PRO A 155 -6.39 -7.90 -13.74
C PRO A 155 -5.15 -8.33 -12.96
N ASP A 156 -4.14 -7.47 -12.89
CA ASP A 156 -2.89 -7.71 -12.14
C ASP A 156 -3.01 -7.38 -10.64
N CYS A 157 -4.18 -6.94 -10.17
CA CYS A 157 -4.37 -6.72 -8.75
C CYS A 157 -4.31 -8.06 -8.00
N PRO A 158 -3.53 -8.17 -6.89
CA PRO A 158 -3.46 -9.40 -6.11
C PRO A 158 -4.80 -9.92 -5.57
N LEU A 159 -5.82 -9.06 -5.43
CA LEU A 159 -7.16 -9.48 -5.01
C LEU A 159 -7.97 -10.14 -6.15
N SER A 160 -7.66 -9.84 -7.40
CA SER A 160 -8.40 -10.34 -8.57
C SER A 160 -8.34 -11.87 -8.70
N GLN A 161 -7.31 -12.52 -8.14
CA GLN A 161 -7.19 -13.99 -8.09
C GLN A 161 -7.89 -14.64 -6.89
N ILE A 162 -8.28 -13.85 -5.88
CA ILE A 162 -8.90 -14.34 -4.63
C ILE A 162 -10.43 -14.19 -4.69
N MET A 163 -10.93 -13.25 -5.50
CA MET A 163 -12.35 -12.92 -5.64
C MET A 163 -13.01 -13.46 -6.92
N ALA A 164 -12.35 -14.41 -7.60
CA ALA A 164 -12.82 -15.06 -8.83
C ALA A 164 -13.72 -16.27 -8.54
#